data_AF-A0A3B9SN77-F1
#
_entry.id   AF-A0A3B9SN77-F1
#
_cell.length_a   1.000
_cell.length_b   1.000
_cell.length_c   1.000
_cell.angle_alpha   90.00
_cell.angle_beta   90.00
_cell.angle_gamma   90.00
#
_symmetry.space_group_name_H-M   'P 1'
#
loop_
_entity.id
_entity.type
_entity.pdbx_description
1 polymer ?
#
loop_
_entity_poly.entity_id
_entity_poly.type
_entity_poly.pdbx_seq_one_letter_code
_entity_poly.pdbx_strand_id
1 'polypeptide(L)'
;MKFLYLTDTHIRGRRPWTRKDNFAATLASKLQEVVELANDYGVTAVLHGGDFFDLPAPALPTVGQFAAILRQLRAPLYVVPGNHDIYGYDPASLEHTMLGFLARLGLLHLLVPEVKRYFRRRNLTVQVTGQPFHYAIDCRDPQKDYCVAKTGCDLAIHLVHGMLVPKPFYSGAPYTLIEQVAPYTQADYTLASHAHFGFPEVFYQGKWFINPGSLARLSAHPKDIERFPQVVLLDFSGPVPRHSYIRLQSARPGHEVIDTGAFEANLRRQARLREHLTRIHQEGPVSLQDLLDALGAKKKVPGYVQTEARKRLRKAVRLEKRLR
;
A
#
# COMPACT_ATOMS: atom_id res chain seq x y z
N MET A 1 -18.85 14.99 -14.54
CA MET A 1 -17.98 13.82 -14.78
C MET A 1 -17.60 13.25 -13.42
N LYS A 2 -17.64 11.94 -13.19
CA LYS A 2 -17.38 11.35 -11.86
C LYS A 2 -16.24 10.33 -11.90
N PHE A 3 -15.51 10.15 -10.81
CA PHE A 3 -14.46 9.13 -10.66
C PHE A 3 -14.57 8.48 -9.28
N LEU A 4 -14.32 7.18 -9.17
CA LEU A 4 -14.25 6.50 -7.88
C LEU A 4 -12.79 6.11 -7.58
N TYR A 5 -12.28 6.53 -6.42
CA TYR A 5 -10.92 6.22 -5.98
C TYR A 5 -10.92 5.26 -4.80
N LEU A 6 -10.08 4.23 -4.91
CA LEU A 6 -9.74 3.28 -3.85
C LEU A 6 -8.25 2.93 -3.94
N THR A 7 -7.71 2.29 -2.92
CA THR A 7 -6.30 1.88 -2.94
C THR A 7 -5.99 0.77 -1.95
N ASP A 8 -4.81 0.16 -2.09
CA ASP A 8 -4.23 -0.79 -1.15
C ASP A 8 -5.21 -1.91 -0.82
N THR A 9 -5.71 -2.58 -1.88
CA THR A 9 -6.65 -3.68 -1.72
C THR A 9 -5.95 -4.92 -1.14
N HIS A 10 -4.67 -5.11 -1.45
CA HIS A 10 -3.88 -6.28 -1.05
C HIS A 10 -4.64 -7.60 -1.29
N ILE A 11 -5.12 -7.80 -2.53
CA ILE A 11 -5.86 -9.01 -2.89
C ILE A 11 -4.98 -10.24 -2.61
N ARG A 12 -5.49 -11.14 -1.76
CA ARG A 12 -4.86 -12.40 -1.39
C ARG A 12 -5.85 -13.42 -0.84
N GLY A 13 -5.49 -14.70 -0.97
CA GLY A 13 -6.26 -15.80 -0.39
C GLY A 13 -6.00 -16.04 1.10
N ARG A 14 -4.82 -15.65 1.61
CA ARG A 14 -4.45 -15.85 3.02
C ARG A 14 -4.77 -14.61 3.85
N ARG A 15 -5.27 -14.80 5.06
CA ARG A 15 -5.51 -13.70 5.98
C ARG A 15 -4.19 -13.16 6.56
N PRO A 16 -4.05 -11.85 6.83
CA PRO A 16 -2.99 -11.38 7.72
C PRO A 16 -3.16 -12.03 9.10
N TRP A 17 -2.06 -12.20 9.81
CA TRP A 17 -2.02 -12.98 11.05
C TRP A 17 -2.93 -12.44 12.16
N THR A 18 -3.21 -11.13 12.15
CA THR A 18 -4.09 -10.46 13.12
C THR A 18 -5.57 -10.56 12.76
N ARG A 19 -5.95 -11.15 11.62
CA ARG A 19 -7.36 -11.28 11.23
C ARG A 19 -7.93 -12.60 11.73
N LYS A 20 -9.16 -12.55 12.25
CA LYS A 20 -9.90 -13.74 12.72
C LYS A 20 -10.99 -14.20 11.75
N ASP A 21 -11.37 -13.37 10.79
CA ASP A 21 -12.38 -13.65 9.76
C ASP A 21 -11.79 -14.27 8.48
N ASN A 22 -12.68 -14.63 7.55
CA ASN A 22 -12.30 -15.06 6.20
C ASN A 22 -11.93 -13.82 5.36
N PHE A 23 -10.65 -13.46 5.40
CA PHE A 23 -10.12 -12.26 4.75
C PHE A 23 -10.42 -12.18 3.25
N ALA A 24 -10.29 -13.29 2.52
CA ALA A 24 -10.56 -13.33 1.08
C ALA A 24 -12.03 -13.05 0.78
N ALA A 25 -12.96 -13.65 1.54
CA ALA A 25 -14.38 -13.37 1.41
C ALA A 25 -14.71 -11.91 1.76
N THR A 26 -14.12 -11.36 2.83
CA THR A 26 -14.30 -9.96 3.20
C THR A 26 -13.81 -8.99 2.11
N LEU A 27 -12.65 -9.27 1.51
CA LEU A 27 -12.15 -8.48 0.40
C LEU A 27 -13.06 -8.57 -0.82
N ALA A 28 -13.55 -9.77 -1.15
CA ALA A 28 -14.48 -9.98 -2.25
C ALA A 28 -15.78 -9.19 -2.07
N SER A 29 -16.42 -9.25 -0.89
CA SER A 29 -17.63 -8.48 -0.59
C SER A 29 -17.43 -6.97 -0.72
N LYS A 30 -16.29 -6.46 -0.23
CA LYS A 30 -15.96 -5.04 -0.35
C LYS A 30 -15.70 -4.60 -1.77
N LEU A 31 -14.97 -5.41 -2.53
CA LEU A 31 -14.70 -5.08 -3.92
C LEU A 31 -15.99 -5.16 -4.75
N GLN A 32 -16.87 -6.12 -4.48
CA GLN A 32 -18.19 -6.21 -5.08
C GLN A 32 -19.02 -4.94 -4.79
N GLU A 33 -19.05 -4.47 -3.54
CA GLU A 33 -19.69 -3.19 -3.19
C GLU A 33 -19.06 -2.01 -3.93
N VAL A 34 -17.74 -1.96 -4.08
CA VAL A 34 -17.07 -0.90 -4.87
C VAL A 34 -17.51 -0.92 -6.34
N VAL A 35 -17.65 -2.11 -6.92
CA VAL A 35 -18.12 -2.27 -8.31
C VAL A 35 -19.57 -1.79 -8.45
N GLU A 36 -20.43 -2.14 -7.50
CA GLU A 36 -21.82 -1.67 -7.43
C GLU A 36 -21.87 -0.15 -7.32
N LEU A 37 -21.13 0.46 -6.37
CA LEU A 37 -21.03 1.91 -6.23
C LEU A 37 -20.55 2.58 -7.51
N ALA A 38 -19.49 2.08 -8.15
CA ALA A 38 -18.97 2.64 -9.39
C ALA A 38 -20.04 2.63 -10.51
N ASN A 39 -20.77 1.53 -10.63
CA ASN A 39 -21.83 1.35 -11.61
C ASN A 39 -23.05 2.24 -11.33
N ASP A 40 -23.48 2.32 -10.07
CA ASP A 40 -24.64 3.09 -9.63
C ASP A 40 -24.41 4.60 -9.77
N TYR A 41 -23.22 5.08 -9.39
CA TYR A 41 -22.84 6.48 -9.59
C TYR A 41 -22.57 6.83 -11.06
N GLY A 42 -22.49 5.83 -11.95
CA GLY A 42 -22.18 6.01 -13.37
C GLY A 42 -20.83 6.69 -13.57
N VAL A 43 -19.80 6.23 -12.85
CA VAL A 43 -18.49 6.87 -12.88
C VAL A 43 -17.83 6.74 -14.26
N THR A 44 -17.01 7.72 -14.59
CA THR A 44 -16.28 7.80 -15.86
C THR A 44 -15.11 6.81 -15.86
N ALA A 45 -14.49 6.63 -14.71
CA ALA A 45 -13.43 5.65 -14.47
C ALA A 45 -13.33 5.33 -12.98
N VAL A 46 -12.82 4.14 -12.69
CA VAL A 46 -12.35 3.76 -11.37
C VAL A 46 -10.83 3.91 -11.34
N LEU A 47 -10.31 4.49 -10.26
CA LEU A 47 -8.91 4.83 -10.08
C LEU A 47 -8.38 4.06 -8.86
N HIS A 48 -7.33 3.26 -9.02
CA HIS A 48 -6.73 2.47 -7.94
C HIS A 48 -5.30 2.93 -7.67
N GLY A 49 -5.02 3.32 -6.42
CA GLY A 49 -3.74 3.91 -6.01
C GLY A 49 -2.55 2.94 -5.97
N GLY A 50 -2.81 1.63 -5.95
CA GLY A 50 -1.78 0.58 -6.04
C GLY A 50 -1.83 -0.37 -4.87
N ASP A 51 -0.87 -1.29 -4.79
CA ASP A 51 -0.94 -2.50 -3.97
C ASP A 51 -2.26 -3.24 -4.22
N PHE A 52 -2.49 -3.52 -5.50
CA PHE A 52 -3.67 -4.21 -6.00
C PHE A 52 -3.68 -5.65 -5.46
N PHE A 53 -2.56 -6.34 -5.60
CA PHE A 53 -2.30 -7.63 -5.00
C PHE A 53 -1.35 -7.49 -3.80
N ASP A 54 -1.43 -8.42 -2.84
CA ASP A 54 -0.49 -8.46 -1.71
C ASP A 54 0.89 -9.02 -2.10
N LEU A 55 0.97 -9.71 -3.23
CA LEU A 55 2.20 -10.26 -3.78
C LEU A 55 2.14 -10.14 -5.31
N PRO A 56 3.28 -10.13 -6.03
CA PRO A 56 3.28 -9.99 -7.49
C PRO A 56 2.59 -11.16 -8.23
N ALA A 57 2.63 -12.36 -7.65
CA ALA A 57 2.03 -13.57 -8.20
C ALA A 57 1.18 -14.32 -7.15
N PRO A 58 -0.03 -13.84 -6.84
CA PRO A 58 -0.98 -14.58 -6.01
C PRO A 58 -1.49 -15.84 -6.72
N ALA A 59 -2.14 -16.72 -5.96
CA ALA A 59 -2.68 -17.97 -6.49
C ALA A 59 -3.77 -17.71 -7.55
N LEU A 60 -3.74 -18.46 -8.66
CA LEU A 60 -4.67 -18.30 -9.78
C LEU A 60 -6.16 -18.32 -9.38
N PRO A 61 -6.64 -19.18 -8.44
CA PRO A 61 -8.03 -19.13 -8.00
C PRO A 61 -8.41 -17.78 -7.37
N THR A 62 -7.50 -17.17 -6.60
CA THR A 62 -7.71 -15.81 -6.06
C THR A 62 -7.75 -14.80 -7.19
N VAL A 63 -6.82 -14.85 -8.15
CA VAL A 63 -6.84 -13.94 -9.31
C VAL A 63 -8.17 -14.06 -10.07
N GLY A 64 -8.60 -15.29 -10.38
CA GLY A 64 -9.83 -15.55 -11.13
C GLY A 64 -11.09 -15.04 -10.41
N GLN A 65 -11.20 -15.26 -9.10
CA GLN A 65 -12.32 -14.77 -8.29
C GLN A 65 -12.43 -13.24 -8.37
N PHE A 66 -11.33 -12.54 -8.11
CA PHE A 66 -11.34 -11.07 -8.06
C PHE A 66 -11.46 -10.47 -9.46
N ALA A 67 -10.87 -11.10 -10.49
CA ALA A 67 -11.07 -10.70 -11.87
C ALA A 67 -12.55 -10.80 -12.28
N ALA A 68 -13.27 -11.84 -11.86
CA ALA A 68 -14.69 -11.99 -12.14
C ALA A 68 -15.55 -10.87 -11.51
N ILE A 69 -15.19 -10.39 -10.31
CA ILE A 69 -15.82 -9.22 -9.69
C ILE A 69 -15.54 -7.96 -10.52
N LEU A 70 -14.27 -7.71 -10.85
CA LEU A 70 -13.85 -6.50 -11.57
C LEU A 70 -14.42 -6.42 -12.99
N ARG A 71 -14.66 -7.56 -13.67
CA ARG A 71 -15.30 -7.59 -14.99
C ARG A 71 -16.73 -7.04 -15.00
N GLN A 72 -17.37 -6.90 -13.84
CA GLN A 72 -18.70 -6.31 -13.72
C GLN A 72 -18.67 -4.77 -13.75
N LEU A 73 -17.49 -4.14 -13.69
CA LEU A 73 -17.35 -2.70 -13.87
C LEU A 73 -17.80 -2.28 -15.27
N ARG A 74 -18.70 -1.31 -15.35
CA ARG A 74 -19.10 -0.66 -16.61
C ARG A 74 -18.11 0.42 -17.06
N ALA A 75 -17.33 0.95 -16.11
CA ALA A 75 -16.31 1.96 -16.35
C ALA A 75 -14.91 1.32 -16.40
N PRO A 76 -13.96 1.90 -17.15
CA PRO A 76 -12.58 1.42 -17.15
C PRO A 76 -11.92 1.59 -15.79
N LEU A 77 -11.10 0.61 -15.41
CA LEU A 77 -10.28 0.61 -14.21
C LEU A 77 -8.85 1.03 -14.56
N TYR A 78 -8.35 2.07 -13.91
CA TYR A 78 -6.96 2.53 -14.00
C TYR A 78 -6.23 2.25 -12.70
N VAL A 79 -5.02 1.69 -12.78
CA VAL A 79 -4.24 1.28 -11.62
C VAL A 79 -2.82 1.82 -11.71
N VAL A 80 -2.34 2.41 -10.63
CA VAL A 80 -0.92 2.67 -10.41
C VAL A 80 -0.31 1.44 -9.73
N PRO A 81 0.76 0.81 -10.26
CA PRO A 81 1.44 -0.27 -9.56
C PRO A 81 2.03 0.17 -8.22
N GLY A 82 1.73 -0.58 -7.15
CA GLY A 82 2.37 -0.42 -5.85
C GLY A 82 3.59 -1.31 -5.66
N ASN A 83 4.20 -1.25 -4.47
CA ASN A 83 5.40 -2.04 -4.18
C ASN A 83 5.13 -3.54 -4.01
N HIS A 84 3.91 -3.93 -3.67
CA HIS A 84 3.50 -5.34 -3.59
C HIS A 84 3.17 -5.94 -4.96
N ASP A 85 2.91 -5.10 -5.96
CA ASP A 85 2.53 -5.52 -7.30
C ASP A 85 3.73 -5.91 -8.19
N ILE A 86 4.96 -5.67 -7.73
CA ILE A 86 6.23 -5.85 -8.46
C ILE A 86 7.25 -6.71 -7.69
N TYR A 87 8.13 -7.41 -8.41
CA TYR A 87 9.19 -8.21 -7.79
C TYR A 87 10.36 -7.32 -7.36
N GLY A 88 10.84 -7.54 -6.13
CA GLY A 88 12.10 -6.96 -5.65
C GLY A 88 12.15 -5.43 -5.67
N TYR A 89 11.00 -4.75 -5.66
CA TYR A 89 10.90 -3.29 -5.78
C TYR A 89 11.40 -2.73 -7.11
N ASP A 90 11.47 -3.57 -8.15
CA ASP A 90 11.90 -3.21 -9.50
C ASP A 90 10.70 -3.02 -10.45
N PRO A 91 10.42 -1.79 -10.92
CA PRO A 91 9.35 -1.51 -11.87
C PRO A 91 9.46 -2.31 -13.18
N ALA A 92 10.67 -2.68 -13.61
CA ALA A 92 10.88 -3.45 -14.84
C ALA A 92 10.26 -4.86 -14.75
N SER A 93 10.03 -5.37 -13.54
CA SER A 93 9.43 -6.69 -13.33
C SER A 93 7.91 -6.75 -13.57
N LEU A 94 7.24 -5.60 -13.75
CA LEU A 94 5.78 -5.50 -13.82
C LEU A 94 5.15 -6.41 -14.88
N GLU A 95 5.80 -6.58 -16.05
CA GLU A 95 5.29 -7.44 -17.12
C GLU A 95 5.25 -8.92 -16.75
N HIS A 96 5.96 -9.32 -15.70
CA HIS A 96 6.03 -10.69 -15.20
C HIS A 96 5.10 -10.94 -14.00
N THR A 97 4.23 -9.99 -13.64
CA THR A 97 3.34 -10.09 -12.48
C THR A 97 1.89 -10.32 -12.90
N MET A 98 1.03 -10.71 -11.95
CA MET A 98 -0.40 -10.85 -12.22
C MET A 98 -1.06 -9.52 -12.54
N LEU A 99 -0.58 -8.40 -11.98
CA LEU A 99 -1.08 -7.08 -12.36
C LEU A 99 -0.77 -6.78 -13.83
N GLY A 100 0.48 -7.00 -14.28
CA GLY A 100 0.86 -6.84 -15.68
C GLY A 100 0.10 -7.78 -16.62
N PHE A 101 -0.10 -9.03 -16.20
CA PHE A 101 -0.90 -10.00 -16.95
C PHE A 101 -2.36 -9.53 -17.13
N LEU A 102 -3.04 -9.09 -16.07
CA LEU A 102 -4.41 -8.57 -16.16
C LEU A 102 -4.50 -7.31 -17.03
N ALA A 103 -3.49 -6.44 -16.99
CA ALA A 103 -3.40 -5.29 -17.86
C ALA A 103 -3.31 -5.70 -19.35
N ARG A 104 -2.49 -6.71 -19.66
CA ARG A 104 -2.34 -7.24 -21.03
C ARG A 104 -3.61 -7.88 -21.56
N LEU A 105 -4.43 -8.46 -20.68
CA LEU A 105 -5.75 -8.98 -21.03
C LEU A 105 -6.82 -7.88 -21.20
N GLY A 106 -6.48 -6.62 -20.92
CA GLY A 106 -7.41 -5.49 -21.02
C GLY A 106 -8.45 -5.42 -19.90
N LEU A 107 -8.23 -6.13 -18.78
CA LEU A 107 -9.12 -6.05 -17.62
C LEU A 107 -8.95 -4.72 -16.85
N LEU A 108 -7.76 -4.15 -16.92
CA LEU A 108 -7.40 -2.88 -16.30
C LEU A 108 -6.36 -2.15 -17.15
N HIS A 109 -6.17 -0.87 -16.88
CA HIS A 109 -5.19 -0.02 -17.55
C HIS A 109 -4.16 0.48 -16.55
N LEU A 110 -2.88 0.30 -16.87
CA LEU A 110 -1.80 0.81 -16.03
C LEU A 110 -1.60 2.31 -16.26
N LEU A 111 -1.41 3.04 -15.16
CA LEU A 111 -0.92 4.41 -15.16
C LEU A 111 0.54 4.40 -14.75
N VAL A 112 1.40 4.77 -15.69
CA VAL A 112 2.85 4.96 -15.52
C VAL A 112 3.20 6.39 -15.92
N PRO A 113 4.37 6.95 -15.54
CA PRO A 113 4.67 8.37 -15.66
C PRO A 113 4.50 8.95 -17.07
N GLU A 114 4.77 8.15 -18.10
CA GLU A 114 4.67 8.52 -19.52
C GLU A 114 3.22 8.57 -20.03
N VAL A 115 2.27 7.99 -19.28
CA VAL A 115 0.87 7.84 -19.70
C VAL A 115 -0.01 8.91 -19.06
N LYS A 116 -0.47 9.85 -19.89
CA LYS A 116 -1.54 10.80 -19.53
C LYS A 116 -2.87 10.35 -20.13
N ARG A 117 -3.90 10.21 -19.29
CA ARG A 117 -5.26 9.90 -19.73
C ARG A 117 -6.12 11.14 -19.68
N TYR A 118 -6.90 11.35 -20.74
CA TYR A 118 -7.76 12.51 -20.87
C TYR A 118 -9.21 12.08 -20.99
N PHE A 119 -10.05 12.57 -20.09
CA PHE A 119 -11.49 12.37 -20.12
C PHE A 119 -12.14 13.69 -20.49
N ARG A 120 -12.96 13.69 -21.54
CA ARG A 120 -13.57 14.91 -22.08
C ARG A 120 -15.09 14.83 -22.04
N ARG A 121 -15.71 15.89 -21.56
CA ARG A 121 -17.12 16.25 -21.80
C ARG A 121 -17.15 17.69 -22.31
N ARG A 122 -18.26 18.11 -22.93
CA ARG A 122 -18.41 19.38 -23.68
C ARG A 122 -17.50 20.54 -23.20
N ASN A 123 -17.51 20.87 -21.91
CA ASN A 123 -16.77 22.00 -21.35
C ASN A 123 -15.80 21.61 -20.22
N LEU A 124 -15.40 20.33 -20.15
CA LEU A 124 -14.50 19.85 -19.10
C LEU A 124 -13.58 18.74 -19.64
N THR A 125 -12.28 18.99 -19.58
CA THR A 125 -11.20 18.04 -19.84
C THR A 125 -10.47 17.74 -18.53
N VAL A 126 -10.51 16.47 -18.11
CA VAL A 126 -9.79 15.99 -16.92
C VAL A 126 -8.59 15.17 -17.36
N GLN A 127 -7.39 15.58 -16.93
CA GLN A 127 -6.16 14.82 -17.03
C GLN A 127 -6.04 13.88 -15.83
N VAL A 128 -5.72 12.61 -16.06
CA VAL A 128 -5.39 11.63 -15.05
C VAL A 128 -3.99 11.10 -15.33
N THR A 129 -3.14 11.11 -14.31
CA THR A 129 -1.74 10.64 -14.34
C THR A 129 -1.46 9.75 -13.13
N GLY A 130 -0.39 8.96 -13.21
CA GLY A 130 0.01 8.09 -12.12
C GLY A 130 1.52 7.98 -11.96
N GLN A 131 1.99 7.99 -10.72
CA GLN A 131 3.36 7.67 -10.33
C GLN A 131 3.38 6.33 -9.58
N PRO A 132 3.82 5.24 -10.23
CA PRO A 132 4.05 3.95 -9.59
C PRO A 132 5.11 4.03 -8.51
N PHE A 133 5.06 3.07 -7.60
CA PHE A 133 6.15 2.85 -6.67
C PHE A 133 7.45 2.54 -7.43
N HIS A 134 8.56 3.08 -6.94
CA HIS A 134 9.91 2.60 -7.24
C HIS A 134 10.78 2.77 -6.00
N TYR A 135 11.88 2.02 -5.90
CA TYR A 135 12.74 1.99 -4.71
C TYR A 135 13.31 3.34 -4.24
N ALA A 136 13.31 4.35 -5.12
CA ALA A 136 13.83 5.69 -4.81
C ALA A 136 12.73 6.71 -4.46
N ILE A 137 11.46 6.33 -4.55
CA ILE A 137 10.35 7.20 -4.13
C ILE A 137 10.52 7.49 -2.63
N ASP A 138 10.22 8.71 -2.21
CA ASP A 138 10.45 9.21 -0.83
C ASP A 138 11.91 9.29 -0.37
N CYS A 139 12.87 8.90 -1.21
CA CYS A 139 14.30 8.93 -0.91
C CYS A 139 15.08 9.90 -1.80
N ARG A 140 14.41 10.55 -2.76
CA ARG A 140 14.96 11.57 -3.66
C ARG A 140 14.10 12.83 -3.62
N ASP A 141 14.47 13.82 -4.43
CA ASP A 141 13.69 15.04 -4.61
C ASP A 141 12.21 14.72 -4.91
N PRO A 142 11.27 15.04 -4.00
CA PRO A 142 9.86 14.72 -4.15
C PRO A 142 9.23 15.28 -5.42
N GLN A 143 9.72 16.40 -5.94
CA GLN A 143 9.12 17.02 -7.12
C GLN A 143 9.22 16.14 -8.37
N LYS A 144 10.21 15.24 -8.42
CA LYS A 144 10.39 14.32 -9.56
C LYS A 144 9.31 13.24 -9.62
N ASP A 145 8.71 12.90 -8.49
CA ASP A 145 7.79 11.77 -8.35
C ASP A 145 6.35 12.24 -8.12
N TYR A 146 6.18 13.33 -7.37
CA TYR A 146 4.87 13.76 -6.88
C TYR A 146 4.29 14.95 -7.63
N CYS A 147 5.10 15.68 -8.40
CA CYS A 147 4.63 16.89 -9.10
C CYS A 147 4.34 16.61 -10.57
N VAL A 148 3.16 17.05 -11.00
CA VAL A 148 2.75 16.97 -12.41
C VAL A 148 2.33 18.33 -12.94
N ALA A 149 2.54 18.54 -14.24
CA ALA A 149 2.02 19.70 -14.95
C ALA A 149 0.63 19.39 -15.54
N LYS A 150 -0.26 20.39 -15.48
CA LYS A 150 -1.47 20.44 -16.30
C LYS A 150 -1.06 20.62 -17.75
N THR A 151 -1.63 19.81 -18.63
CA THR A 151 -1.33 19.91 -20.06
C THR A 151 -2.61 19.71 -20.86
N GLY A 152 -3.19 20.79 -21.38
CA GLY A 152 -4.39 20.73 -22.21
C GLY A 152 -5.63 20.18 -21.48
N CYS A 153 -5.77 20.53 -20.20
CA CYS A 153 -6.88 20.12 -19.35
C CYS A 153 -7.33 21.24 -18.41
N ASP A 154 -8.57 21.17 -17.95
CA ASP A 154 -9.15 22.08 -16.96
C ASP A 154 -8.85 21.60 -15.54
N LEU A 155 -8.90 20.28 -15.32
CA LEU A 155 -8.59 19.62 -14.04
C LEU A 155 -7.54 18.51 -14.22
N ALA A 156 -6.68 18.35 -13.22
CA ALA A 156 -5.68 17.29 -13.15
C ALA A 156 -5.82 16.48 -11.86
N ILE A 157 -5.98 15.16 -12.02
CA ILE A 157 -5.89 14.15 -10.98
C ILE A 157 -4.54 13.44 -11.13
N HIS A 158 -3.79 13.32 -10.04
CA HIS A 158 -2.54 12.58 -9.97
C HIS A 158 -2.63 11.49 -8.90
N LEU A 159 -2.43 10.24 -9.29
CA LEU A 159 -2.33 9.10 -8.37
C LEU A 159 -0.86 8.85 -8.05
N VAL A 160 -0.54 8.54 -6.81
CA VAL A 160 0.84 8.21 -6.42
C VAL A 160 0.90 7.07 -5.41
N HIS A 161 1.82 6.13 -5.67
CA HIS A 161 2.14 5.03 -4.75
C HIS A 161 3.48 5.23 -4.05
N GLY A 162 3.48 6.17 -3.12
CA GLY A 162 4.57 6.39 -2.17
C GLY A 162 4.01 6.94 -0.85
N MET A 163 4.87 7.06 0.15
CA MET A 163 4.54 7.45 1.52
C MET A 163 4.34 8.97 1.64
N LEU A 164 3.42 9.54 0.85
CA LEU A 164 3.00 10.94 0.94
C LEU A 164 2.09 11.12 2.15
N VAL A 165 2.49 11.96 3.10
CA VAL A 165 1.78 12.15 4.37
C VAL A 165 1.74 13.62 4.80
N PRO A 166 0.73 14.06 5.56
CA PRO A 166 0.66 15.44 6.06
C PRO A 166 1.67 15.73 7.19
N LYS A 167 2.19 14.69 7.83
CA LYS A 167 3.12 14.79 8.96
C LYS A 167 3.98 13.54 9.05
N PRO A 168 5.18 13.62 9.66
CA PRO A 168 6.09 12.48 9.78
C PRO A 168 5.43 11.20 10.27
N PHE A 169 5.68 10.10 9.55
CA PHE A 169 5.07 8.79 9.77
C PHE A 169 6.05 7.86 10.48
N TYR A 170 6.13 7.98 11.81
CA TYR A 170 7.04 7.28 12.74
C TYR A 170 8.54 7.29 12.35
N SER A 171 9.41 6.94 13.31
CA SER A 171 10.86 6.96 13.08
C SER A 171 11.31 5.75 12.25
N GLY A 172 12.02 6.01 11.14
CA GLY A 172 12.82 5.00 10.44
C GLY A 172 12.35 4.56 9.05
N ALA A 173 11.20 5.00 8.56
CA ALA A 173 10.78 4.79 7.17
C ALA A 173 10.89 6.08 6.35
N PRO A 174 11.36 6.05 5.08
CA PRO A 174 11.29 7.18 4.19
C PRO A 174 9.84 7.65 3.98
N TYR A 175 9.64 8.96 3.90
CA TYR A 175 8.35 9.57 3.62
C TYR A 175 8.53 10.91 2.91
N THR A 176 7.49 11.34 2.20
CA THR A 176 7.37 12.68 1.63
C THR A 176 6.27 13.45 2.35
N LEU A 177 6.54 14.69 2.71
CA LEU A 177 5.52 15.58 3.27
C LEU A 177 4.74 16.29 2.16
N ILE A 178 3.43 16.45 2.37
CA ILE A 178 2.56 17.20 1.44
C ILE A 178 3.11 18.62 1.20
N GLU A 179 3.68 19.27 2.20
CA GLU A 179 4.27 20.61 2.07
C GLU A 179 5.46 20.68 1.10
N GLN A 180 6.16 19.56 0.85
CA GLN A 180 7.27 19.49 -0.11
C GLN A 180 6.77 19.37 -1.56
N VAL A 181 5.49 19.06 -1.76
CA VAL A 181 4.88 18.79 -3.07
C VAL A 181 3.88 19.89 -3.46
N ALA A 182 3.06 20.32 -2.51
CA ALA A 182 1.90 21.17 -2.75
C ALA A 182 2.20 22.52 -3.42
N PRO A 183 3.34 23.20 -3.13
CA PRO A 183 3.71 24.42 -3.85
C PRO A 183 4.03 24.19 -5.34
N TYR A 184 4.50 22.99 -5.71
CA TYR A 184 5.11 22.74 -7.03
C TYR A 184 4.21 21.95 -7.99
N THR A 185 3.39 21.03 -7.48
CA THR A 185 2.48 20.24 -8.34
C THR A 185 1.34 21.09 -8.91
N GLN A 186 0.92 20.86 -10.15
CA GLN A 186 -0.27 21.50 -10.75
C GLN A 186 -1.52 20.60 -10.68
N ALA A 187 -1.44 19.43 -10.04
CA ALA A 187 -2.61 18.59 -9.79
C ALA A 187 -3.59 19.31 -8.85
N ASP A 188 -4.88 19.33 -9.23
CA ASP A 188 -5.94 19.81 -8.34
C ASP A 188 -6.28 18.75 -7.29
N TYR A 189 -6.11 17.47 -7.64
CA TYR A 189 -6.31 16.33 -6.76
C TYR A 189 -5.09 15.41 -6.81
N THR A 190 -4.36 15.31 -5.71
CA THR A 190 -3.32 14.29 -5.50
C THR A 190 -3.90 13.17 -4.63
N LEU A 191 -4.05 12.00 -5.23
CA LEU A 191 -4.61 10.81 -4.61
C LEU A 191 -3.45 9.91 -4.16
N ALA A 192 -3.16 9.96 -2.86
CA ALA A 192 -2.09 9.18 -2.25
C ALA A 192 -2.56 7.78 -1.83
N SER A 193 -1.61 6.87 -1.72
CA SER A 193 -1.77 5.47 -1.32
C SER A 193 -0.60 5.05 -0.40
N HIS A 194 -0.35 3.75 -0.19
CA HIS A 194 0.76 3.19 0.60
C HIS A 194 0.65 3.43 2.13
N ALA A 195 0.23 4.63 2.55
CA ALA A 195 -0.14 4.90 3.93
C ALA A 195 -1.50 4.25 4.26
N HIS A 196 -1.49 2.98 4.65
CA HIS A 196 -2.69 2.14 4.80
C HIS A 196 -3.80 2.70 5.71
N PHE A 197 -3.46 3.57 6.66
CA PHE A 197 -4.44 4.19 7.56
C PHE A 197 -5.20 5.35 6.90
N GLY A 198 -4.70 5.84 5.77
CA GLY A 198 -5.13 7.10 5.19
C GLY A 198 -4.77 8.29 6.08
N PHE A 199 -5.29 9.46 5.70
CA PHE A 199 -5.20 10.67 6.50
C PHE A 199 -6.40 11.58 6.20
N PRO A 200 -6.78 12.48 7.14
CA PRO A 200 -7.76 13.51 6.86
C PRO A 200 -7.32 14.33 5.64
N GLU A 201 -8.24 14.64 4.74
CA GLU A 201 -7.94 15.44 3.56
C GLU A 201 -7.21 16.72 3.90
N VAL A 202 -6.26 17.08 3.04
CA VAL A 202 -5.53 18.34 3.15
C VAL A 202 -5.88 19.21 1.96
N PHE A 203 -6.32 20.43 2.24
CA PHE A 203 -6.48 21.47 1.24
C PHE A 203 -5.32 22.46 1.35
N TYR A 204 -4.59 22.64 0.25
CA TYR A 204 -3.45 23.55 0.18
C TYR A 204 -3.53 24.37 -1.10
N GLN A 205 -3.71 25.69 -0.96
CA GLN A 205 -3.71 26.65 -2.08
C GLN A 205 -4.55 26.20 -3.30
N GLY A 206 -5.78 25.75 -3.07
CA GLY A 206 -6.66 25.32 -4.16
C GLY A 206 -6.52 23.83 -4.56
N LYS A 207 -5.61 23.08 -3.96
CA LYS A 207 -5.31 21.68 -4.30
C LYS A 207 -5.66 20.75 -3.15
N TRP A 208 -6.19 19.58 -3.48
CA TRP A 208 -6.57 18.54 -2.54
C TRP A 208 -5.56 17.40 -2.51
N PHE A 209 -5.24 16.94 -1.30
CA PHE A 209 -4.46 15.74 -1.05
C PHE A 209 -5.33 14.76 -0.26
N ILE A 210 -5.53 13.57 -0.81
CA ILE A 210 -6.53 12.62 -0.33
C ILE A 210 -5.91 11.24 -0.24
N ASN A 211 -6.13 10.55 0.89
CA ASN A 211 -5.86 9.12 1.02
C ASN A 211 -6.97 8.49 1.89
N PRO A 212 -7.86 7.66 1.32
CA PRO A 212 -8.95 7.01 2.07
C PRO A 212 -8.47 5.90 3.01
N GLY A 213 -7.20 5.50 2.89
CA GLY A 213 -6.65 4.29 3.48
C GLY A 213 -7.00 3.04 2.67
N SER A 214 -6.42 1.92 3.10
CA SER A 214 -6.58 0.62 2.44
C SER A 214 -8.00 0.08 2.49
N LEU A 215 -8.41 -0.68 1.47
CA LEU A 215 -9.77 -1.26 1.37
C LEU A 215 -10.08 -2.23 2.53
N ALA A 216 -9.07 -2.81 3.16
CA ALA A 216 -9.22 -3.66 4.33
C ALA A 216 -8.24 -3.29 5.44
N ARG A 217 -8.59 -3.63 6.68
CA ARG A 217 -7.67 -3.54 7.82
C ARG A 217 -6.62 -4.63 7.71
N LEU A 218 -5.36 -4.27 7.79
CA LEU A 218 -4.20 -5.15 7.53
C LEU A 218 -3.37 -5.42 8.79
N SER A 219 -3.57 -4.62 9.84
CA SER A 219 -2.81 -4.67 11.08
C SER A 219 -3.73 -4.56 12.30
N ALA A 220 -3.20 -4.90 13.48
CA ALA A 220 -3.85 -4.67 14.76
C ALA A 220 -3.44 -3.33 15.40
N HIS A 221 -2.92 -2.39 14.61
CA HIS A 221 -2.66 -1.05 15.09
C HIS A 221 -3.99 -0.35 15.45
N PRO A 222 -4.09 0.39 16.57
CA PRO A 222 -5.35 1.03 17.00
C PRO A 222 -6.02 1.87 15.90
N LYS A 223 -5.25 2.70 15.19
CA LYS A 223 -5.75 3.48 14.04
C LYS A 223 -6.38 2.62 12.94
N ASP A 224 -5.84 1.42 12.67
CA ASP A 224 -6.37 0.53 11.65
C ASP A 224 -7.67 -0.13 12.13
N ILE A 225 -7.76 -0.45 13.42
CA ILE A 225 -8.96 -1.00 14.06
C ILE A 225 -10.09 0.03 14.06
N GLU A 226 -9.79 1.28 14.43
CA GLU A 226 -10.77 2.35 14.60
C GLU A 226 -11.32 2.89 13.27
N ARG A 227 -10.48 3.02 12.23
CA ARG A 227 -10.93 3.55 10.94
C ARG A 227 -11.96 2.63 10.30
N PHE A 228 -12.83 3.19 9.47
CA PHE A 228 -13.72 2.44 8.59
C PHE A 228 -13.18 2.48 7.17
N PRO A 229 -13.00 1.31 6.50
CA PRO A 229 -12.71 1.25 5.08
C PRO A 229 -13.75 2.05 4.26
N GLN A 230 -13.23 2.83 3.33
CA GLN A 230 -14.01 3.78 2.54
C GLN A 230 -13.34 4.00 1.18
N VAL A 231 -14.11 4.56 0.25
CA VAL A 231 -13.65 5.00 -1.07
C VAL A 231 -13.98 6.47 -1.25
N VAL A 232 -13.39 7.13 -2.26
CA VAL A 232 -13.62 8.54 -2.53
C VAL A 232 -14.32 8.70 -3.87
N LEU A 233 -15.48 9.34 -3.88
CA LEU A 233 -16.16 9.75 -5.09
C LEU A 233 -15.74 11.18 -5.42
N LEU A 234 -15.08 11.37 -6.56
CA LEU A 234 -14.82 12.69 -7.13
C LEU A 234 -15.97 13.03 -8.09
N ASP A 235 -16.61 14.17 -7.90
CA ASP A 235 -17.73 14.63 -8.71
C ASP A 235 -17.47 16.03 -9.28
N PHE A 236 -17.27 16.04 -10.59
CA PHE A 236 -17.09 17.24 -11.42
C PHE A 236 -18.27 17.39 -12.39
N SER A 237 -19.48 16.97 -12.00
CA SER A 237 -20.72 17.21 -12.77
C SER A 237 -21.33 18.57 -12.50
N GLY A 238 -21.11 19.14 -11.32
CA GLY A 238 -21.57 20.47 -10.95
C GLY A 238 -20.62 21.58 -11.41
N PRO A 239 -20.95 22.85 -11.09
CA PRO A 239 -20.15 24.02 -11.42
C PRO A 239 -18.83 24.11 -10.63
N VAL A 240 -18.74 23.40 -9.51
CA VAL A 240 -17.57 23.38 -8.63
C VAL A 240 -17.18 21.91 -8.41
N PRO A 241 -15.88 21.54 -8.54
CA PRO A 241 -15.39 20.22 -8.19
C PRO A 241 -15.67 19.88 -6.74
N ARG A 242 -16.19 18.68 -6.48
CA ARG A 242 -16.45 18.18 -5.13
C ARG A 242 -15.94 16.75 -4.99
N HIS A 243 -15.73 16.33 -3.76
CA HIS A 243 -15.48 14.94 -3.44
C HIS A 243 -16.19 14.54 -2.15
N SER A 244 -16.44 13.25 -2.00
CA SER A 244 -17.04 12.68 -0.79
C SER A 244 -16.44 11.33 -0.47
N TYR A 245 -16.35 11.03 0.83
CA TYR A 245 -15.95 9.70 1.30
C TYR A 245 -17.20 8.83 1.47
N ILE A 246 -17.16 7.64 0.88
CA ILE A 246 -18.22 6.64 0.98
C ILE A 246 -17.68 5.49 1.82
N ARG A 247 -18.19 5.35 3.06
CA ARG A 247 -17.88 4.21 3.91
C ARG A 247 -18.51 2.95 3.33
N LEU A 248 -17.74 1.88 3.29
CA LEU A 248 -18.21 0.58 2.80
C LEU A 248 -19.13 -0.05 3.84
N GLN A 249 -20.38 -0.34 3.46
CA GLN A 249 -21.38 -1.02 4.28
C GLN A 249 -20.99 -2.46 4.57
N SER A 250 -20.25 -3.11 3.67
CA SER A 250 -19.67 -4.43 3.89
C SER A 250 -18.56 -4.45 4.94
N ALA A 251 -18.06 -3.28 5.39
CA ALA A 251 -17.01 -3.21 6.39
C ALA A 251 -17.56 -3.33 7.82
N ARG A 252 -17.40 -4.51 8.42
CA ARG A 252 -17.65 -4.74 9.84
C ARG A 252 -16.76 -3.87 10.76
N PRO A 253 -17.17 -3.60 12.01
CA PRO A 253 -16.32 -2.94 13.00
C PRO A 253 -14.96 -3.63 13.18
N GLY A 254 -13.89 -2.86 13.43
CA GLY A 254 -12.53 -3.40 13.47
C GLY A 254 -12.32 -4.49 14.54
N HIS A 255 -12.88 -4.30 15.73
CA HIS A 255 -12.79 -5.25 16.84
C HIS A 255 -13.49 -6.60 16.54
N GLU A 256 -14.39 -6.64 15.56
CA GLU A 256 -15.04 -7.89 15.12
C GLU A 256 -14.19 -8.70 14.14
N VAL A 257 -13.23 -8.08 13.46
CA VAL A 257 -12.43 -8.74 12.40
C VAL A 257 -10.95 -8.87 12.74
N ILE A 258 -10.45 -8.07 13.68
CA ILE A 258 -9.09 -8.12 14.20
C ILE A 258 -9.06 -8.88 15.54
N ASP A 259 -8.01 -9.69 15.71
CA ASP A 259 -7.60 -10.32 16.96
C ASP A 259 -6.58 -9.43 17.67
N THR A 260 -7.05 -8.67 18.66
CA THR A 260 -6.22 -7.80 19.51
C THR A 260 -5.45 -8.58 20.56
N GLY A 261 -5.94 -9.75 20.98
CA GLY A 261 -5.28 -10.57 22.01
C GLY A 261 -3.95 -11.14 21.51
N ALA A 262 -3.95 -11.67 20.29
CA ALA A 262 -2.72 -12.14 19.65
C ALA A 262 -1.70 -11.00 19.45
N PHE A 263 -2.18 -9.78 19.16
CA PHE A 263 -1.33 -8.60 18.99
C PHE A 263 -0.66 -8.16 20.29
N GLU A 264 -1.43 -8.00 21.36
CA GLU A 264 -0.90 -7.63 22.66
C GLU A 264 0.09 -8.67 23.21
N ALA A 265 -0.20 -9.96 23.01
CA ALA A 265 0.70 -11.04 23.42
C ALA A 265 2.05 -10.96 22.68
N ASN A 266 2.02 -10.68 21.37
CA ASN A 266 3.23 -10.55 20.56
C ASN A 266 4.02 -9.26 20.89
N LEU A 267 3.34 -8.12 21.10
CA LEU A 267 3.98 -6.90 21.58
C LEU A 267 4.69 -7.11 22.91
N ARG A 268 4.02 -7.77 23.87
CA ARG A 268 4.63 -8.16 25.15
C ARG A 268 5.84 -9.07 24.95
N ARG A 269 5.76 -10.03 24.03
CA ARG A 269 6.90 -10.91 23.69
C ARG A 269 8.07 -10.14 23.10
N GLN A 270 7.82 -9.22 22.17
CA GLN A 270 8.86 -8.39 21.55
C GLN A 270 9.49 -7.41 22.54
N ALA A 271 8.70 -6.77 23.40
CA ALA A 271 9.20 -5.91 24.46
C ALA A 271 10.13 -6.68 25.42
N ARG A 272 9.72 -7.88 25.85
CA ARG A 272 10.57 -8.77 26.66
C ARG A 272 11.88 -9.16 25.95
N LEU A 273 11.82 -9.48 24.66
CA LEU A 273 13.02 -9.76 23.86
C LEU A 273 13.95 -8.54 23.77
N ARG A 274 13.40 -7.35 23.51
CA ARG A 274 14.17 -6.11 23.44
C ARG A 274 14.83 -5.80 24.77
N GLU A 275 14.09 -5.87 25.87
CA GLU A 275 14.62 -5.68 27.21
C GLU A 275 15.75 -6.67 27.52
N HIS A 276 15.57 -7.95 27.14
CA HIS A 276 16.61 -8.96 27.29
C HIS A 276 17.86 -8.64 26.47
N LEU A 277 17.71 -8.22 25.20
CA LEU A 277 18.82 -7.83 24.34
C LEU A 277 19.54 -6.58 24.83
N THR A 278 18.81 -5.58 25.33
CA THR A 278 19.39 -4.37 25.93
C THR A 278 20.20 -4.71 27.18
N ARG A 279 19.70 -5.64 28.02
CA ARG A 279 20.42 -6.12 29.20
C ARG A 279 21.73 -6.82 28.82
N ILE A 280 21.69 -7.69 27.81
CA ILE A 280 22.88 -8.32 27.24
C ILE A 280 23.87 -7.29 26.71
N HIS A 281 23.40 -6.20 26.08
CA HIS A 281 24.26 -5.11 25.60
C HIS A 281 24.90 -4.27 26.72
N GLN A 282 24.20 -4.11 27.85
CA GLN A 282 24.69 -3.37 29.02
C GLN A 282 25.71 -4.17 29.85
N GLU A 283 25.68 -5.50 29.76
CA GLU A 283 26.64 -6.41 30.42
C GLU A 283 27.98 -6.56 29.66
N GLY A 284 28.20 -5.76 28.59
CA GLY A 284 29.41 -5.75 27.77
C GLY A 284 29.21 -6.38 26.39
N PRO A 285 30.18 -6.28 25.45
CA PRO A 285 30.04 -6.86 24.11
C PRO A 285 30.08 -8.38 24.20
N VAL A 286 28.90 -9.00 24.34
CA VAL A 286 28.74 -10.44 24.21
C VAL A 286 28.98 -10.78 22.74
N SER A 287 30.04 -11.53 22.45
CA SER A 287 30.30 -11.92 21.08
C SER A 287 29.14 -12.78 20.59
N LEU A 288 28.84 -12.74 19.29
CA LEU A 288 27.79 -13.58 18.71
C LEU A 288 28.07 -15.09 18.94
N GLN A 289 29.34 -15.45 19.22
CA GLN A 289 29.73 -16.79 19.68
C GLN A 289 29.25 -17.07 21.11
N ASP A 290 29.44 -16.15 22.05
CA ASP A 290 29.00 -16.32 23.44
C ASP A 290 27.46 -16.43 23.54
N LEU A 291 26.74 -15.70 22.67
CA LEU A 291 25.28 -15.78 22.55
C LEU A 291 24.81 -17.15 22.04
N LEU A 292 25.51 -17.72 21.04
CA LEU A 292 25.25 -19.06 20.54
C LEU A 292 25.55 -20.13 21.59
N ASP A 293 26.57 -19.93 22.41
CA ASP A 293 27.00 -20.86 23.44
C ASP A 293 26.04 -20.87 24.63
N ALA A 294 25.56 -19.69 25.03
CA ALA A 294 24.49 -19.54 26.02
C ALA A 294 23.16 -20.18 25.56
N LEU A 295 22.83 -20.06 24.26
CA LEU A 295 21.64 -20.71 23.68
C LEU A 295 21.80 -22.23 23.57
N GLY A 296 23.00 -22.70 23.25
CA GLY A 296 23.31 -24.13 23.18
C GLY A 296 23.29 -24.84 24.54
N ALA A 297 23.74 -24.15 25.59
CA ALA A 297 23.75 -24.65 26.97
C ALA A 297 22.34 -24.86 27.56
N LYS A 298 21.32 -24.14 27.07
CA LYS A 298 19.92 -24.27 27.51
C LYS A 298 19.19 -25.55 27.04
N LYS A 299 19.92 -26.57 26.55
CA LYS A 299 19.48 -27.94 26.22
C LYS A 299 18.28 -28.09 25.26
N LYS A 300 17.87 -27.05 24.53
CA LYS A 300 16.73 -27.11 23.58
C LYS A 300 17.11 -27.04 22.09
N VAL A 301 18.40 -26.93 21.77
CA VAL A 301 18.88 -26.83 20.39
C VAL A 301 19.72 -28.06 20.07
N PRO A 302 19.32 -28.90 19.09
CA PRO A 302 20.11 -30.06 18.67
C PRO A 302 21.55 -29.68 18.30
N GLY A 303 22.52 -30.51 18.69
CA GLY A 303 23.95 -30.21 18.53
C GLY A 303 24.35 -29.87 17.09
N TYR A 304 23.76 -30.54 16.10
CA TYR A 304 24.04 -30.28 14.68
C TYR A 304 23.67 -28.86 14.23
N VAL A 305 22.61 -28.26 14.80
CA VAL A 305 22.19 -26.88 14.50
C VAL A 305 23.20 -25.88 15.04
N GLN A 306 23.75 -26.15 16.22
CA GLN A 306 24.81 -25.32 16.83
C GLN A 306 26.09 -25.38 16.00
N THR A 307 26.48 -26.57 15.56
CA THR A 307 27.66 -26.77 14.70
C THR A 307 27.54 -26.02 13.37
N GLU A 308 26.39 -26.11 12.71
CA GLU A 308 26.15 -25.43 11.43
C GLU A 308 26.10 -23.91 11.58
N ALA A 309 25.45 -23.39 12.64
CA ALA A 309 25.44 -21.95 12.95
C ALA A 309 26.86 -21.40 13.16
N ARG A 310 27.70 -22.12 13.94
CA ARG A 310 29.11 -21.75 14.15
C ARG A 310 29.92 -21.77 12.85
N LYS A 311 29.69 -22.75 11.98
CA LYS A 311 30.36 -22.86 10.67
C LYS A 311 30.05 -21.67 9.77
N ARG A 312 28.78 -21.28 9.68
CA ARG A 312 28.33 -20.11 8.90
C ARG A 312 28.90 -18.81 9.44
N LEU A 313 28.96 -18.66 10.77
CA LEU A 313 29.52 -17.47 11.39
C LEU A 313 31.01 -17.31 11.10
N ARG A 314 31.79 -18.40 11.21
CA ARG A 314 33.22 -18.39 10.84
C ARG A 314 33.44 -18.04 9.37
N LYS A 315 32.56 -18.49 8.48
CA LYS A 315 32.60 -18.16 7.05
C LYS A 315 32.32 -16.67 6.81
N ALA A 316 31.32 -16.10 7.48
CA ALA A 316 30.98 -14.69 7.38
C ALA A 316 32.13 -13.77 7.85
N VAL A 317 32.72 -14.07 9.01
CA VAL A 317 33.88 -13.30 9.54
C VAL A 317 35.10 -13.39 8.62
N ARG A 318 35.35 -14.56 8.01
CA ARG A 318 36.42 -14.72 7.00
C ARG A 318 36.17 -13.91 5.73
N LEU A 319 34.91 -13.78 5.32
CA LEU A 319 34.52 -12.97 4.16
C LEU A 319 34.69 -11.48 4.45
N GLU A 320 34.28 -11.03 5.63
CA GLU A 320 34.42 -9.64 6.06
C GLU A 320 35.89 -9.20 6.15
N LYS A 321 36.78 -10.07 6.65
CA LYS A 321 38.23 -9.85 6.68
C LYS A 321 38.91 -9.86 5.30
N ARG A 322 38.25 -10.39 4.26
CA ARG A 322 38.76 -10.38 2.88
C ARG A 322 38.27 -9.16 2.08
N LEU A 323 37.26 -8.47 2.58
CA LEU A 323 36.64 -7.29 1.97
C LEU A 323 37.16 -5.97 2.57
N ARG A 324 38.04 -6.05 3.57
CA ARG A 324 38.83 -4.93 4.12
C ARG A 324 40.28 -5.13 3.75
#